data_AF-A0A938SB96-F1
#
_entry.id   AF-A0A938SB96-F1
#
_cell.length_a   1.000
_cell.length_b   1.000
_cell.length_c   1.000
_cell.angle_alpha   90.00
_cell.angle_beta   90.00
_cell.angle_gamma   90.00
#
_symmetry.space_group_name_H-M   'P 1'
#
loop_
_entity.id
_entity.type
_entity.pdbx_description
1 polymer ?
#
loop_
_entity_poly.entity_id
_entity_poly.type
_entity_poly.pdbx_seq_one_letter_code
_entity_poly.pdbx_strand_id
1 'polypeptide(L)'
;MSAMRAVIRVSLVGIMLGTVVWAAPPEIAHVYPDFGGDHLRADAPQIITGENFAGQGVEVWVWTQRSDDKAIEESGRKLGDEPAKLPEKPPKDARRIEPLDVDKQVITARLGQNIVVWVKNAEGFSAPYLLNVAKPIWMSEEQAEPGAILHVFGFGLRLLHRKSY
;
A
#
# COMPACT_ATOMS: atom_id res chain seq x y z
N MET A 1 30.37 -61.23 -48.52
CA MET A 1 30.23 -59.77 -48.39
C MET A 1 28.98 -59.50 -47.57
N SER A 2 29.14 -59.20 -46.28
CA SER A 2 28.03 -59.01 -45.33
C SER A 2 27.98 -57.54 -44.93
N ALA A 3 26.87 -56.85 -45.19
CA ALA A 3 26.69 -55.43 -44.89
C ALA A 3 26.07 -55.29 -43.49
N MET A 4 26.85 -54.72 -42.57
CA MET A 4 26.49 -54.45 -41.19
C MET A 4 25.62 -53.18 -41.13
N ARG A 5 24.36 -53.31 -40.70
CA ARG A 5 23.46 -52.16 -40.46
C ARG A 5 23.71 -51.59 -39.07
N ALA A 6 24.26 -50.38 -39.00
CA ALA A 6 24.39 -49.61 -37.77
C ALA A 6 23.02 -49.04 -37.37
N VAL A 7 22.55 -49.39 -36.17
CA VAL A 7 21.33 -48.84 -35.56
C VAL A 7 21.75 -47.66 -34.70
N ILE A 8 21.43 -46.43 -35.12
CA ILE A 8 21.64 -45.22 -34.34
C ILE A 8 20.45 -45.08 -33.37
N ARG A 9 20.70 -45.26 -32.07
CA ARG A 9 19.75 -44.91 -31.01
C ARG A 9 19.89 -43.42 -30.71
N VAL A 10 18.86 -42.64 -31.04
CA VAL A 10 18.74 -41.24 -30.59
C VAL A 10 17.99 -41.26 -29.26
N SER A 11 18.69 -40.97 -28.17
CA SER A 11 18.07 -40.74 -26.86
C SER A 11 17.61 -39.29 -26.77
N LEU A 12 16.30 -39.08 -26.71
CA LEU A 12 15.71 -37.77 -26.44
C LEU A 12 15.92 -37.43 -24.95
N VAL A 13 16.86 -36.54 -24.64
CA VAL A 13 16.98 -35.93 -23.31
C VAL A 13 15.98 -34.78 -23.25
N GLY A 14 14.84 -35.02 -22.61
CA GLY A 14 13.86 -33.98 -22.33
C GLY A 14 14.40 -33.01 -21.28
N ILE A 15 14.88 -31.85 -21.71
CA ILE A 15 15.20 -30.74 -20.81
C ILE A 15 13.86 -30.12 -20.38
N MET A 16 13.38 -30.52 -19.20
CA MET A 16 12.32 -29.80 -18.50
C MET A 16 12.91 -28.47 -18.02
N LEU A 17 12.80 -27.44 -18.86
CA LEU A 17 12.97 -26.04 -18.47
C LEU A 17 11.80 -25.67 -17.54
N GLY A 18 11.94 -26.00 -16.26
CA GLY A 18 11.06 -25.46 -15.22
C GLY A 18 11.26 -23.95 -15.16
N THR A 19 10.26 -23.20 -15.61
CA THR A 19 10.19 -21.75 -15.39
C THR A 19 10.14 -21.50 -13.88
N VAL A 20 11.25 -21.06 -13.31
CA VAL A 20 11.27 -20.48 -11.98
C VAL A 20 10.54 -19.14 -12.10
N VAL A 21 9.28 -19.12 -11.69
CA VAL A 21 8.56 -17.87 -11.47
C VAL A 21 9.18 -17.25 -10.23
N TRP A 22 10.07 -16.28 -10.41
CA TRP A 22 10.47 -15.41 -9.31
C TRP A 22 9.24 -14.62 -8.89
N ALA A 23 8.66 -14.98 -7.75
CA ALA A 23 7.69 -14.12 -7.09
C ALA A 23 8.44 -12.87 -6.58
N ALA A 24 7.80 -11.71 -6.69
CA ALA A 24 8.32 -10.45 -6.17
C ALA A 24 7.52 -10.02 -4.94
N PRO A 25 8.07 -9.12 -4.09
CA PRO A 25 7.30 -8.50 -3.02
C PRO A 25 6.01 -7.86 -3.56
N PRO A 26 4.95 -7.79 -2.74
CA PRO A 26 3.69 -7.20 -3.16
C PRO A 26 3.87 -5.69 -3.33
N GLU A 27 3.20 -5.10 -4.31
CA GLU A 27 3.20 -3.66 -4.55
C GLU A 27 1.77 -3.14 -4.51
N ILE A 28 1.51 -2.13 -3.68
CA ILE A 28 0.19 -1.49 -3.63
C ILE A 28 0.21 -0.30 -4.59
N ALA A 29 -0.63 -0.35 -5.62
CA ALA A 29 -0.81 0.76 -6.55
C ALA A 29 -1.81 1.79 -5.99
N HIS A 30 -2.95 1.33 -5.48
CA HIS A 30 -4.00 2.21 -4.97
C HIS A 30 -4.96 1.49 -4.02
N VAL A 31 -5.66 2.24 -3.18
CA VAL A 31 -6.75 1.74 -2.33
C VAL A 31 -8.04 2.52 -2.66
N TYR A 32 -9.19 1.85 -2.73
CA TYR A 32 -10.46 2.48 -3.07
C TYR A 32 -11.55 2.13 -2.05
N PRO A 33 -12.27 3.14 -1.52
CA PRO A 33 -11.94 4.56 -1.57
C PRO A 33 -10.68 4.88 -0.73
N ASP A 34 -9.84 5.82 -1.21
CA ASP A 34 -8.69 6.35 -0.45
C ASP A 34 -9.01 7.65 0.30
N PHE A 35 -10.27 7.83 0.66
CA PHE A 35 -10.66 8.85 1.62
C PHE A 35 -11.41 8.12 2.72
N GLY A 36 -11.10 8.44 3.96
CA GLY A 36 -11.94 8.06 5.09
C GLY A 36 -12.87 9.23 5.40
N GLY A 37 -14.03 8.97 5.98
CA GLY A 37 -14.89 9.98 6.58
C GLY A 37 -16.06 9.28 7.23
N ASP A 38 -16.77 9.91 8.16
CA ASP A 38 -17.96 9.31 8.79
C ASP A 38 -19.04 8.90 7.77
N HIS A 39 -18.94 9.43 6.54
CA HIS A 39 -19.78 9.11 5.39
C HIS A 39 -19.45 7.76 4.72
N LEU A 40 -18.25 7.23 4.94
CA LEU A 40 -17.90 5.86 4.58
C LEU A 40 -18.05 5.03 5.85
N ARG A 41 -19.10 4.21 5.88
CA ARG A 41 -19.35 3.35 7.03
C ARG A 41 -18.06 2.58 7.34
N ALA A 42 -17.61 2.62 8.60
CA ALA A 42 -16.36 2.00 9.03
C ALA A 42 -16.30 0.48 8.78
N ASP A 43 -17.41 -0.14 8.36
CA ASP A 43 -17.56 -1.55 8.04
C ASP A 43 -17.57 -1.87 6.53
N ALA A 44 -17.54 -0.86 5.65
CA ALA A 44 -17.53 -1.07 4.20
C ALA A 44 -16.18 -1.66 3.75
N PRO A 45 -16.18 -2.74 2.93
CA PRO A 45 -14.95 -3.24 2.32
C PRO A 45 -14.28 -2.21 1.43
N GLN A 46 -12.96 -2.11 1.53
CA GLN A 46 -12.12 -1.39 0.58
C GLN A 46 -11.44 -2.36 -0.39
N ILE A 47 -11.12 -1.83 -1.57
CA ILE A 47 -10.39 -2.53 -2.63
C ILE A 47 -8.96 -2.03 -2.64
N ILE A 48 -7.99 -2.91 -2.44
CA ILE A 48 -6.57 -2.66 -2.62
C ILE A 48 -6.18 -3.21 -3.99
N THR A 49 -5.65 -2.36 -4.88
CA THR A 49 -5.16 -2.75 -6.20
C THR A 49 -3.63 -2.72 -6.22
N GLY A 50 -3.01 -3.62 -6.99
CA GLY A 50 -1.57 -3.70 -7.06
C GLY A 50 -1.06 -4.93 -7.81
N GLU A 51 0.15 -5.35 -7.49
CA GLU A 51 0.84 -6.46 -8.13
C GLU A 51 1.38 -7.47 -7.11
N ASN A 52 1.59 -8.70 -7.56
CA ASN A 52 2.15 -9.80 -6.77
C ASN A 52 1.34 -10.15 -5.50
N PHE A 53 0.02 -9.99 -5.57
CA PHE A 53 -0.89 -10.44 -4.50
C PHE A 53 -1.23 -11.92 -4.61
N ALA A 54 -0.89 -12.60 -5.71
CA ALA A 54 -1.10 -14.03 -5.81
C ALA A 54 -0.04 -14.84 -5.07
N GLY A 55 -0.50 -15.70 -4.17
CA GLY A 55 0.32 -16.63 -3.41
C GLY A 55 -0.45 -17.19 -2.22
N GLN A 56 0.06 -18.26 -1.62
CA GLN A 56 -0.46 -18.71 -0.32
C GLN A 56 0.04 -17.76 0.78
N GLY A 57 -0.83 -17.43 1.74
CA GLY A 57 -0.46 -16.69 2.94
C GLY A 57 -0.33 -15.17 2.76
N VAL A 58 -1.15 -14.58 1.88
CA VAL A 58 -1.24 -13.13 1.75
C VAL A 58 -1.83 -12.55 3.03
N GLU A 59 -1.13 -11.59 3.63
CA GLU A 59 -1.59 -10.90 4.83
C GLU A 59 -1.77 -9.41 4.55
N VAL A 60 -2.81 -8.82 5.12
CA VAL A 60 -2.98 -7.36 5.13
C VAL A 60 -2.73 -6.86 6.55
N TRP A 61 -1.90 -5.84 6.67
CA TRP A 61 -1.55 -5.21 7.93
C TRP A 61 -1.97 -3.76 7.91
N VAL A 62 -2.53 -3.28 9.03
CA VAL A 62 -3.03 -1.92 9.16
C VAL A 62 -2.53 -1.28 10.44
N TRP A 63 -2.26 0.02 10.36
CA TRP A 63 -1.79 0.81 11.50
C TRP A 63 -2.44 2.19 11.51
N THR A 64 -2.63 2.71 12.72
CA THR A 64 -3.09 4.08 12.96
C THR A 64 -2.17 4.65 14.01
N GLN A 65 -1.37 5.65 13.63
CA GLN A 65 -0.63 6.40 14.63
C GLN A 65 -1.65 7.14 15.51
N ARG A 66 -1.59 6.90 16.82
CA ARG A 66 -2.36 7.70 17.77
C ARG A 66 -1.72 9.09 17.79
N SER A 67 -2.49 10.10 17.41
CA SER A 67 -2.11 11.50 17.59
C SER A 67 -3.01 12.10 18.65
N ASP A 68 -2.40 12.65 19.71
CA ASP A 68 -3.06 13.53 20.65
C ASP A 68 -2.84 15.00 20.27
N ASP A 69 -3.52 15.92 20.95
CA ASP A 69 -3.42 17.36 20.65
C ASP A 69 -1.98 17.87 20.71
N LYS A 70 -1.15 17.30 21.59
CA LYS A 70 0.28 17.65 21.70
C LYS A 70 1.07 17.19 20.48
N ALA A 71 0.86 15.96 20.02
CA ALA A 71 1.51 15.45 18.81
C ALA A 71 1.12 16.26 17.56
N ILE A 72 -0.13 16.75 17.48
CA ILE A 72 -0.58 17.63 16.41
C ILE A 72 0.14 18.98 16.48
N GLU A 73 0.20 19.60 17.67
CA GLU A 73 0.89 20.87 17.86
C GLU A 73 2.39 20.76 17.53
N GLU A 74 3.05 19.70 17.99
CA GLU A 74 4.45 19.42 17.68
C GLU A 74 4.68 19.19 16.18
N SER A 75 3.75 18.51 15.51
CA SER A 75 3.78 18.34 14.05
C SER A 75 3.65 19.67 13.33
N GLY A 76 2.79 20.58 13.81
CA GLY A 76 2.64 21.92 13.25
C GLY A 76 3.89 22.77 13.38
N ARG A 77 4.67 22.59 14.46
CA ARG A 77 5.95 23.30 14.66
C ARG A 77 7.08 22.83 13.74
N LYS A 78 6.95 21.63 13.17
CA LYS A 78 7.91 21.04 12.22
C LYS A 78 7.47 21.22 10.76
N LEU A 79 6.47 22.07 10.51
CA LEU A 79 6.00 22.33 9.16
C LEU A 79 7.11 23.00 8.33
N GLY A 80 7.58 22.32 7.30
CA GLY A 80 8.72 22.75 6.47
C GLY A 80 9.99 21.93 6.68
N ASP A 81 10.05 21.09 7.72
CA ASP A 81 11.13 20.11 7.90
C ASP A 81 10.96 18.93 6.93
N GLU A 82 12.01 18.11 6.78
CA GLU A 82 11.93 16.87 6.00
C GLU A 82 10.82 15.96 6.56
N PRO A 83 9.88 15.48 5.73
CA PRO A 83 8.77 14.68 6.21
C PRO A 83 9.25 13.38 6.87
N ALA A 84 8.64 13.04 8.00
CA ALA A 84 8.93 11.80 8.69
C ALA A 84 8.66 10.59 7.78
N LYS A 85 9.65 9.70 7.67
CA LYS A 85 9.52 8.47 6.88
C LYS A 85 8.61 7.47 7.59
N LEU A 86 7.69 6.87 6.85
CA LEU A 86 6.88 5.77 7.35
C LEU A 86 7.75 4.52 7.55
N PRO A 87 7.41 3.65 8.53
CA PRO A 87 8.16 2.44 8.74
C PRO A 87 7.95 1.48 7.55
N GLU A 88 9.05 0.91 7.05
CA GLU A 88 9.05 -0.03 5.92
C GLU A 88 8.27 -1.32 6.24
N LYS A 89 8.16 -1.67 7.53
CA LYS A 89 7.42 -2.83 8.02
C LYS A 89 6.40 -2.40 9.07
N PRO A 90 5.30 -3.17 9.25
CA PRO A 90 4.32 -2.86 10.28
C PRO A 90 4.96 -2.77 11.67
N PRO A 91 4.73 -1.70 12.44
CA PRO A 91 5.22 -1.58 13.82
C PRO A 91 4.54 -2.60 14.74
N LYS A 92 5.03 -2.72 15.98
CA LYS A 92 4.57 -3.75 16.95
C LYS A 92 3.07 -3.65 17.29
N ASP A 93 2.50 -2.45 17.22
CA ASP A 93 1.09 -2.17 17.49
C ASP A 93 0.22 -2.18 16.23
N ALA A 94 0.80 -2.48 15.05
CA ALA A 94 0.03 -2.74 13.84
C ALA A 94 -0.77 -4.03 13.99
N ARG A 95 -1.92 -4.07 13.32
CA ARG A 95 -2.86 -5.20 13.38
C ARG A 95 -2.89 -5.91 12.04
N ARG A 96 -2.82 -7.23 12.08
CA ARG A 96 -3.19 -8.05 10.92
C ARG A 96 -4.71 -8.08 10.79
N ILE A 97 -5.19 -7.92 9.57
CA ILE A 97 -6.60 -8.11 9.22
C ILE A 97 -6.72 -9.21 8.17
N GLU A 98 -7.85 -9.90 8.20
CA GLU A 98 -8.14 -10.95 7.23
C GLU A 98 -8.68 -10.32 5.94
N PRO A 99 -8.08 -10.62 4.77
CA PRO A 99 -8.69 -10.32 3.50
C PRO A 99 -10.06 -11.00 3.36
N LEU A 100 -11.01 -10.31 2.76
CA LEU A 100 -12.28 -10.90 2.35
C LEU A 100 -12.14 -11.71 1.06
N ASP A 101 -11.30 -11.23 0.14
CA ASP A 101 -10.97 -11.90 -1.12
C ASP A 101 -9.60 -11.46 -1.61
N VAL A 102 -8.92 -12.34 -2.35
CA VAL A 102 -7.57 -12.13 -2.88
C VAL A 102 -7.48 -12.70 -4.30
N ASP A 103 -7.23 -11.82 -5.26
CA ASP A 103 -6.81 -12.12 -6.63
C ASP A 103 -5.37 -11.61 -6.86
N LYS A 104 -4.79 -11.92 -8.02
CA LYS A 104 -3.42 -11.56 -8.43
C LYS A 104 -3.10 -10.07 -8.28
N GLN A 105 -4.09 -9.21 -8.49
CA GLN A 105 -3.93 -7.75 -8.53
C GLN A 105 -4.95 -7.00 -7.66
N VAL A 106 -5.83 -7.72 -6.98
CA VAL A 106 -6.93 -7.12 -6.22
C VAL A 106 -7.08 -7.85 -4.89
N ILE A 107 -7.07 -7.09 -3.79
CA ILE A 107 -7.45 -7.58 -2.46
C ILE A 107 -8.66 -6.80 -2.00
N THR A 108 -9.67 -7.48 -1.50
CA THR A 108 -10.80 -6.84 -0.81
C THR A 108 -10.63 -7.04 0.69
N ALA A 109 -10.66 -5.98 1.50
CA ALA A 109 -10.46 -6.07 2.95
C ALA A 109 -11.20 -4.96 3.70
N ARG A 110 -11.52 -5.18 4.98
CA ARG A 110 -12.10 -4.14 5.86
C ARG A 110 -10.99 -3.39 6.58
N LEU A 111 -10.55 -2.29 6.01
CA LEU A 111 -9.47 -1.46 6.55
C LEU A 111 -9.96 -0.53 7.66
N GLY A 112 -11.27 -0.34 7.84
CA GLY A 112 -11.83 0.51 8.89
C GLY A 112 -11.32 1.95 8.82
N GLN A 113 -11.02 2.55 9.98
CA GLN A 113 -10.45 3.90 10.09
C GLN A 113 -8.91 3.93 10.10
N ASN A 114 -8.25 2.85 9.66
CA ASN A 114 -6.79 2.81 9.69
C ASN A 114 -6.16 3.72 8.63
N ILE A 115 -4.95 4.21 8.92
CA ILE A 115 -4.29 5.26 8.13
C ILE A 115 -3.12 4.70 7.30
N VAL A 116 -2.49 3.59 7.70
CA VAL A 116 -1.40 2.98 6.95
C VAL A 116 -1.69 1.51 6.68
N VAL A 117 -1.36 1.05 5.47
CA VAL A 117 -1.59 -0.33 5.00
C VAL A 117 -0.28 -0.93 4.47
N TRP A 118 -0.07 -2.21 4.77
CA TRP A 118 0.92 -3.06 4.10
C TRP A 118 0.25 -4.33 3.61
N VAL A 119 0.73 -4.86 2.50
CA VAL A 119 0.44 -6.22 2.05
C VAL A 119 1.70 -7.05 2.24
N LYS A 120 1.56 -8.30 2.63
CA LYS A 120 2.66 -9.24 2.77
C LYS A 120 2.38 -10.51 1.96
N ASN A 121 3.38 -11.02 1.26
CA ASN A 121 3.38 -12.35 0.66
C ASN A 121 4.64 -13.13 1.13
N ALA A 122 4.96 -14.25 0.48
CA ALA A 122 6.13 -15.06 0.82
C ALA A 122 7.47 -14.32 0.65
N GLU A 123 7.53 -13.34 -0.25
CA GLU A 123 8.73 -12.60 -0.63
C GLU A 123 8.97 -11.36 0.24
N GLY A 124 7.95 -10.91 0.97
CA GLY A 124 8.10 -9.82 1.93
C GLY A 124 6.88 -8.93 2.06
N PHE A 125 7.13 -7.71 2.53
CA PHE A 125 6.13 -6.66 2.68
C PHE A 125 6.20 -5.70 1.50
N SER A 126 5.04 -5.12 1.15
CA SER A 126 4.97 -3.93 0.31
C SER A 126 5.60 -2.72 1.00
N ALA A 127 5.86 -1.68 0.23
CA ALA A 127 6.01 -0.34 0.81
C ALA A 127 4.73 0.05 1.59
N PRO A 128 4.84 0.90 2.63
CA PRO A 128 3.68 1.41 3.35
C PRO A 128 2.80 2.26 2.41
N TYR A 129 1.51 1.98 2.37
CA TYR A 129 0.52 2.82 1.71
C TYR A 129 -0.20 3.69 2.73
N LEU A 130 -0.10 5.01 2.56
CA LEU A 130 -0.70 6.00 3.46
C LEU A 130 -2.07 6.43 2.93
N LEU A 131 -3.12 6.08 3.67
CA LEU A 131 -4.51 6.38 3.35
C LEU A 131 -4.92 7.77 3.82
N ASN A 132 -5.93 8.32 3.13
CA ASN A 132 -6.67 9.50 3.59
C ASN A 132 -5.76 10.73 3.88
N VAL A 133 -4.70 10.88 3.08
CA VAL A 133 -3.85 12.07 3.09
C VAL A 133 -4.35 13.13 2.13
N ALA A 134 -3.99 14.38 2.41
CA ALA A 134 -4.20 15.47 1.49
C ALA A 134 -3.48 15.17 0.18
N LYS A 135 -4.26 15.11 -0.91
CA LYS A 135 -3.74 14.95 -2.27
C LYS A 135 -4.04 16.26 -3.02
N PRO A 136 -3.13 17.26 -2.95
CA PRO A 136 -3.31 18.49 -3.69
C PRO A 136 -3.30 18.17 -5.19
N ILE A 137 -4.32 18.65 -5.91
CA ILE A 137 -4.42 18.47 -7.37
C ILE A 137 -3.37 19.33 -8.08
N TRP A 138 -3.00 20.45 -7.46
CA TRP A 138 -2.04 21.41 -7.97
C TRP A 138 -1.37 22.11 -6.79
N MET A 139 -0.07 22.39 -6.93
CA MET A 139 0.71 23.22 -6.01
C MET A 139 1.38 24.31 -6.83
N SER A 140 1.24 25.57 -6.39
CA SER A 140 1.98 26.69 -6.98
C SER A 140 3.47 26.58 -6.62
N GLU A 141 4.34 27.03 -7.51
CA GLU A 141 5.75 27.26 -7.20
C GLU A 141 5.95 28.56 -6.40
N GLU A 142 4.95 29.44 -6.38
CA GLU A 142 4.98 30.67 -5.60
C GLU A 142 4.99 30.37 -4.10
N GLN A 143 5.94 30.98 -3.38
CA GLN A 143 6.03 30.90 -1.93
C GLN A 143 5.30 32.08 -1.31
N ALA A 144 4.44 31.80 -0.33
CA ALA A 144 3.81 32.83 0.46
C ALA A 144 4.77 33.38 1.52
N GLU A 145 4.79 34.70 1.66
CA GLU A 145 5.48 35.37 2.75
C GLU A 145 4.84 35.03 4.11
N PRO A 146 5.62 35.04 5.22
CA PRO A 146 5.07 34.84 6.55
C PRO A 146 3.92 35.81 6.84
N GLY A 147 2.76 35.26 7.22
CA GLY A 147 1.54 36.03 7.50
C GLY A 147 0.61 36.26 6.29
N ALA A 148 0.99 35.80 5.10
CA ALA A 148 0.10 35.82 3.94
C ALA A 148 -1.09 34.85 4.11
N ILE A 149 -2.23 35.21 3.53
CA ILE A 149 -3.43 34.36 3.51
C ILE A 149 -3.32 33.41 2.31
N LEU A 150 -3.39 32.11 2.58
CA LEU A 150 -3.36 31.05 1.57
C LEU A 150 -4.73 30.39 1.46
N HIS A 151 -5.10 30.02 0.22
CA HIS A 151 -6.23 29.14 -0.04
C HIS A 151 -5.70 27.76 -0.44
N VAL A 152 -6.08 26.72 0.31
CA VAL A 152 -5.70 25.34 0.03
C VAL A 152 -6.91 24.61 -0.58
N PHE A 153 -6.75 24.09 -1.78
CA PHE A 153 -7.79 23.34 -2.50
C PHE A 153 -7.33 21.90 -2.75
N GLY A 154 -8.24 20.93 -2.61
CA GLY A 154 -7.91 19.51 -2.83
C GLY A 154 -8.83 18.54 -2.10
N PHE A 155 -8.54 17.25 -2.24
CA PHE A 155 -9.22 16.16 -1.54
C PHE A 155 -8.43 15.74 -0.30
N GLY A 156 -9.11 15.22 0.72
CA GLY A 156 -8.46 14.79 1.97
C GLY A 156 -8.01 15.94 2.89
N LEU A 157 -8.44 17.18 2.61
CA LEU A 157 -8.19 18.36 3.46
C LEU A 157 -9.10 18.34 4.70
N ARG A 158 -8.90 17.39 5.62
CA ARG A 158 -9.74 17.33 6.82
C ARG A 158 -9.45 18.51 7.76
N LEU A 159 -10.49 19.30 7.98
CA LEU A 159 -10.68 20.15 9.15
C LEU A 159 -10.99 19.28 10.38
N LEU A 160 -10.00 18.64 11.00
CA LEU A 160 -10.24 18.00 12.31
C LEU A 160 -10.53 19.03 13.43
N HIS A 161 -10.55 20.34 13.12
CA HIS A 161 -10.70 21.42 14.09
C HIS A 161 -11.77 22.45 13.72
N ARG A 162 -12.91 22.05 13.17
CA ARG A 162 -14.11 22.88 13.34
C ARG A 162 -14.59 22.66 14.78
N LYS A 163 -14.07 23.44 15.73
CA LYS A 163 -14.84 23.70 16.96
C LYS A 163 -16.16 24.28 16.49
N SER A 164 -17.24 23.52 16.64
CA SER A 164 -18.58 24.06 16.60
C SER A 164 -18.66 25.07 17.74
N TYR A 165 -18.60 26.36 17.39
CA TYR A 165 -19.06 27.44 18.25
C TYR A 165 -20.58 27.47 18.22
#